data_AF-A0A2X2WX69-F1
#
_entry.id   AF-A0A2X2WX69-F1
#
_cell.length_a   1.000
_cell.length_b   1.000
_cell.length_c   1.000
_cell.angle_alpha   90.00
_cell.angle_beta   90.00
_cell.angle_gamma   90.00
#
_symmetry.space_group_name_H-M   'P 1'
#
loop_
_entity.id
_entity.type
_entity.pdbx_description
1 polymer ?
#
loop_
_entity_poly.entity_id
_entity_poly.type
_entity_poly.pdbx_seq_one_letter_code
_entity_poly.pdbx_strand_id
1 'polypeptide(L)'
;MINSYDNSVSYVDHFITRVFDQLRDKKAIVFYAADHGESINEREHLHGTPRKMAPPEQFRVPMLVWMSDKYLENPQHAQMLARLQQAAAMKTPRRHVELYDTVMGCLGYTSPDGGINENNDWCHIPAEQNAAVQ
;
A
#
# COMPACT_ATOMS: atom_id res chain seq x y z
N MET A 1 18.22 -13.33 -17.04
CA MET A 1 16.84 -12.81 -16.89
C MET A 1 16.75 -11.76 -15.78
N ILE A 2 17.47 -11.94 -14.66
CA ILE A 2 17.45 -11.01 -13.53
C ILE A 2 17.76 -9.54 -13.91
N ASN A 3 18.81 -9.27 -14.69
CA ASN A 3 19.14 -7.90 -15.12
C ASN A 3 17.97 -7.20 -15.88
N SER A 4 17.26 -7.94 -16.72
CA SER A 4 16.13 -7.38 -17.48
C SER A 4 14.92 -7.11 -16.57
N TYR A 5 14.74 -7.92 -15.53
CA TYR A 5 13.73 -7.70 -14.50
C TYR A 5 14.07 -6.49 -13.64
N ASP A 6 15.32 -6.34 -13.21
CA ASP A 6 15.75 -5.17 -12.43
C ASP A 6 15.56 -3.86 -13.22
N ASN A 7 15.76 -3.89 -14.54
CA ASN A 7 15.45 -2.77 -15.42
C ASN A 7 13.95 -2.42 -15.44
N SER A 8 13.05 -3.42 -15.38
CA SER A 8 11.61 -3.14 -15.34
C SER A 8 11.21 -2.54 -13.98
N VAL A 9 11.83 -2.98 -12.88
CA VAL A 9 11.65 -2.38 -11.55
C VAL A 9 12.12 -0.91 -11.55
N SER A 10 13.25 -0.61 -12.18
CA SER A 10 13.71 0.77 -12.33
C SER A 10 12.72 1.63 -13.14
N TYR A 11 12.05 1.06 -14.14
CA TYR A 11 11.00 1.78 -14.88
C TYR A 11 9.73 1.98 -14.03
N VAL A 12 9.36 1.02 -13.18
CA VAL A 12 8.25 1.18 -12.22
C VAL A 12 8.53 2.34 -11.25
N ASP A 13 9.75 2.42 -10.71
CA ASP A 13 10.18 3.54 -9.86
C ASP A 13 10.05 4.89 -10.59
N HIS A 14 10.55 4.95 -11.84
CA HIS A 14 10.40 6.14 -12.68
C HIS A 14 8.92 6.51 -12.89
N PHE A 15 8.08 5.54 -13.25
CA PHE A 15 6.65 5.75 -13.47
C PHE A 15 5.94 6.29 -12.22
N ILE A 16 6.16 5.66 -11.05
CA ILE A 16 5.55 6.07 -9.78
C ILE A 16 6.01 7.49 -9.42
N THR A 17 7.29 7.80 -9.58
CA THR A 17 7.82 9.16 -9.36
C THR A 17 7.11 10.19 -10.25
N ARG A 18 6.87 9.88 -11.53
CA ARG A 18 6.14 10.75 -12.46
C ARG A 18 4.67 10.95 -12.07
N VAL A 19 4.05 9.97 -11.42
CA VAL A 19 2.70 10.11 -10.84
C VAL A 19 2.74 11.06 -9.65
N PHE A 20 3.71 10.89 -8.74
CA PHE A 20 3.87 11.80 -7.60
C PHE A 20 4.11 13.25 -8.04
N ASP A 21 4.95 13.46 -9.05
CA ASP A 21 5.22 14.80 -9.60
C ASP A 21 3.96 15.49 -10.14
N GLN A 22 3.05 14.75 -10.77
CA GLN A 22 1.77 15.30 -11.26
C GLN A 22 0.81 15.66 -10.12
N LEU A 23 0.91 14.99 -8.98
CA LEU A 23 -0.03 15.10 -7.86
C LEU A 23 0.51 15.91 -6.67
N ARG A 24 1.79 16.29 -6.68
CA ARG A 24 2.51 16.93 -5.56
C ARG A 24 1.79 18.18 -5.03
N ASP A 25 1.26 18.99 -5.93
CA ASP A 25 0.55 20.24 -5.60
C ASP A 25 -0.98 20.06 -5.46
N LYS A 26 -1.47 18.82 -5.35
CA LYS A 26 -2.90 18.48 -5.20
C LYS A 26 -3.13 17.85 -3.82
N LYS A 27 -4.38 17.84 -3.36
CA LYS A 27 -4.77 17.03 -2.19
C LYS A 27 -4.93 15.59 -2.68
N ALA A 28 -3.84 14.83 -2.60
CA ALA A 28 -3.76 13.49 -3.17
C ALA A 28 -3.15 12.47 -2.21
N ILE A 29 -3.66 11.24 -2.32
CA ILE A 29 -3.09 10.01 -1.81
C ILE A 29 -2.92 9.04 -2.99
N VAL A 30 -1.83 8.30 -3.02
CA VAL A 30 -1.52 7.32 -4.07
C VAL A 30 -1.21 5.99 -3.41
N PHE A 31 -1.89 4.95 -3.86
CA PHE A 31 -1.61 3.56 -3.53
C PHE A 31 -1.00 2.88 -4.75
N TYR A 32 0.08 2.14 -4.53
CA TYR A 32 0.62 1.20 -5.50
C TYR A 32 0.68 -0.18 -4.85
N ALA A 33 0.21 -1.19 -5.57
CA ALA A 33 0.33 -2.59 -5.21
C ALA A 33 0.54 -3.39 -6.50
N ALA A 34 1.60 -4.20 -6.56
CA ALA A 34 1.71 -5.18 -7.64
C ALA A 34 0.68 -6.30 -7.42
N ASP A 35 0.08 -6.80 -8.48
CA ASP A 35 -0.96 -7.83 -8.43
C ASP A 35 -0.44 -9.20 -8.00
N HIS A 36 0.76 -9.56 -8.44
CA HIS A 36 1.51 -10.73 -8.01
C HIS A 36 3.03 -10.50 -8.17
N GLY A 37 3.83 -11.46 -7.69
CA GLY A 37 5.28 -11.46 -7.93
C GLY A 37 5.68 -12.42 -9.05
N GLU A 38 6.98 -12.67 -9.19
CA GLU A 38 7.55 -13.39 -10.35
C GLU A 38 8.60 -14.41 -9.88
N SER A 39 8.55 -15.64 -10.38
CA SER A 39 9.64 -16.60 -10.24
C SER A 39 10.71 -16.36 -11.30
N ILE A 40 11.91 -16.02 -10.84
CA ILE A 40 13.08 -15.75 -11.68
C ILE A 40 14.25 -16.56 -11.14
N ASN A 41 14.09 -17.89 -11.15
CA ASN A 41 15.09 -18.82 -10.66
C ASN A 41 15.31 -19.95 -11.68
N GLU A 42 16.22 -20.88 -11.38
CA GLU A 42 16.61 -21.96 -12.32
C GLU A 42 15.57 -23.10 -12.44
N ARG A 43 14.56 -23.14 -11.56
CA ARG A 43 13.56 -24.23 -11.47
C ARG A 43 12.17 -23.76 -11.87
N GLU A 44 11.82 -22.55 -11.49
CA GLU A 44 10.53 -21.92 -11.71
C GLU A 44 10.74 -20.62 -12.49
N HIS A 45 9.89 -20.41 -13.48
CA HIS A 45 9.90 -19.23 -14.32
C HIS A 45 8.51 -18.63 -14.37
N LEU A 46 8.45 -17.31 -14.48
CA LEU A 46 7.22 -16.54 -14.63
C LEU A 46 6.32 -16.64 -13.37
N HIS A 47 5.03 -16.46 -13.58
CA HIS A 47 3.98 -16.53 -12.56
C HIS A 47 2.85 -17.45 -13.05
N GLY A 48 1.83 -17.62 -12.20
CA GLY A 48 0.66 -18.44 -12.53
C GLY A 48 0.77 -19.90 -12.08
N THR A 49 1.74 -20.21 -11.23
CA THR A 49 1.77 -21.53 -10.57
C THR A 49 0.51 -21.70 -9.72
N PRO A 50 -0.15 -22.88 -9.74
CA PRO A 50 -1.32 -23.11 -8.91
C PRO A 50 -1.07 -22.74 -7.44
N ARG A 51 -1.99 -21.98 -6.83
CA ARG A 51 -1.77 -21.33 -5.52
C ARG A 51 -1.23 -22.23 -4.41
N LYS A 52 -1.61 -23.51 -4.39
CA LYS A 52 -1.15 -24.50 -3.38
C LYS A 52 0.29 -24.95 -3.56
N MET A 53 0.89 -24.66 -4.71
CA MET A 53 2.23 -25.07 -5.12
C MET A 53 3.13 -23.87 -5.44
N ALA A 54 2.55 -22.68 -5.63
CA ALA A 54 3.29 -21.49 -6.02
C ALA A 54 4.33 -21.13 -4.95
N PRO A 55 5.55 -20.77 -5.38
CA PRO A 55 6.60 -20.41 -4.46
C PRO A 55 6.35 -19.00 -3.88
N PRO A 56 6.94 -18.66 -2.72
CA PRO A 56 6.64 -17.41 -2.01
C PRO A 56 6.86 -16.14 -2.82
N GLU A 57 7.80 -16.13 -3.77
CA GLU A 57 8.08 -14.97 -4.61
C GLU A 57 6.92 -14.59 -5.54
N GLN A 58 6.01 -15.51 -5.89
CA GLN A 58 4.80 -15.17 -6.65
C GLN A 58 3.74 -14.46 -5.79
N PHE A 59 3.91 -14.43 -4.47
CA PHE A 59 2.97 -13.79 -3.52
C PHE A 59 3.52 -12.57 -2.81
N ARG A 60 4.85 -12.42 -2.72
CA ARG A 60 5.50 -11.31 -2.03
C ARG A 60 5.64 -10.13 -2.99
N VAL A 61 4.74 -9.16 -2.84
CA VAL A 61 4.65 -7.98 -3.70
C VAL A 61 4.95 -6.69 -2.94
N PRO A 62 5.50 -5.66 -3.62
CA PRO A 62 5.60 -4.33 -3.06
C PRO A 62 4.21 -3.68 -2.92
N MET A 63 4.00 -3.00 -1.80
CA MET A 63 2.90 -2.07 -1.59
C MET A 63 3.45 -0.74 -1.09
N LEU A 64 2.96 0.37 -1.63
CA LEU A 64 3.40 1.72 -1.30
C LEU A 64 2.19 2.61 -1.08
N VAL A 65 2.30 3.50 -0.10
CA VAL A 65 1.35 4.59 0.12
C VAL A 65 2.14 5.89 0.13
N TRP A 66 1.69 6.85 -0.67
CA TRP A 66 2.23 8.20 -0.69
C TRP A 66 1.10 9.19 -0.47
N MET A 67 1.35 10.23 0.32
CA MET A 67 0.42 11.31 0.58
C MET A 67 1.12 12.63 0.30
N SER A 68 0.47 13.48 -0.50
CA SER A 68 0.95 14.85 -0.79
C SER A 68 0.96 15.73 0.46
N ASP A 69 1.84 16.73 0.50
CA ASP A 69 1.89 17.70 1.60
C ASP A 69 0.53 18.40 1.82
N LYS A 70 -0.17 18.75 0.74
CA LYS A 70 -1.52 19.35 0.81
C LYS A 70 -2.58 18.41 1.39
N TYR A 71 -2.42 17.11 1.19
CA TYR A 71 -3.30 16.12 1.82
C TYR A 71 -3.02 16.01 3.33
N LEU A 72 -1.75 16.17 3.73
CA LEU A 72 -1.28 16.12 5.11
C LEU A 72 -1.52 17.41 5.91
N GLU A 73 -1.97 18.49 5.26
CA GLU A 73 -2.46 19.70 5.95
C GLU A 73 -3.61 19.38 6.93
N ASN A 74 -4.35 18.29 6.70
CA ASN A 74 -5.29 17.75 7.69
C ASN A 74 -4.51 16.98 8.77
N PRO A 75 -4.56 17.41 10.05
CA PRO A 75 -3.86 16.72 11.14
C PRO A 75 -4.22 15.23 11.27
N GLN A 76 -5.46 14.86 10.94
CA GLN A 76 -5.88 13.46 10.98
C GLN A 76 -5.16 12.62 9.91
N HIS A 77 -5.00 13.15 8.69
CA HIS A 77 -4.25 12.46 7.63
C HIS A 77 -2.76 12.34 7.97
N ALA A 78 -2.18 13.35 8.63
CA ALA A 78 -0.80 13.29 9.10
C ALA A 78 -0.60 12.14 10.12
N GLN A 79 -1.58 11.92 11.01
CA GLN A 79 -1.56 10.79 11.94
C GLN A 79 -1.73 9.43 11.25
N MET A 80 -2.61 9.35 10.25
CA MET A 80 -2.74 8.16 9.40
C MET A 80 -1.40 7.80 8.75
N LEU A 81 -0.69 8.79 8.16
CA LEU A 81 0.62 8.57 7.57
C LEU A 81 1.66 8.08 8.60
N ALA A 82 1.69 8.69 9.79
CA ALA A 82 2.61 8.29 10.85
C ALA A 82 2.39 6.82 11.27
N ARG A 83 1.12 6.38 11.35
CA ARG A 83 0.77 4.98 11.62
C ARG A 83 1.20 4.04 10.50
N LEU A 84 1.00 4.42 9.24
CA LEU A 84 1.48 3.65 8.08
C LEU A 84 3.01 3.50 8.10
N GLN A 85 3.73 4.57 8.42
CA GLN A 85 5.19 4.55 8.56
C GLN A 85 5.66 3.62 9.69
N GLN A 86 4.96 3.61 10.84
CA GLN A 86 5.24 2.66 11.93
C GLN A 86 5.02 1.21 11.49
N ALA A 87 3.92 0.91 10.81
CA ALA A 87 3.64 -0.44 10.29
C ALA A 87 4.71 -0.89 9.28
N ALA A 88 5.15 0.01 8.40
CA ALA A 88 6.23 -0.25 7.45
C ALA A 88 7.56 -0.51 8.16
N ALA A 89 7.91 0.28 9.17
CA ALA A 89 9.13 0.10 9.97
C ALA A 89 9.15 -1.24 10.72
N MET A 90 8.00 -1.70 11.22
CA MET A 90 7.83 -3.02 11.83
C MET A 90 7.84 -4.17 10.82
N LYS A 91 7.89 -3.88 9.51
CA LYS A 91 7.80 -4.85 8.41
C LYS A 91 6.56 -5.75 8.55
N THR A 92 5.46 -5.20 9.04
CA THR A 92 4.21 -5.96 9.20
C THR A 92 3.70 -6.40 7.82
N PRO A 93 3.56 -7.72 7.57
CA PRO A 93 3.01 -8.19 6.30
C PRO A 93 1.58 -7.71 6.10
N ARG A 94 1.29 -7.20 4.90
CA ARG A 94 -0.04 -6.77 4.47
C ARG A 94 -0.54 -7.60 3.30
N ARG A 95 -1.85 -7.65 3.10
CA ARG A 95 -2.49 -8.53 2.10
C ARG A 95 -3.48 -7.74 1.23
N HIS A 96 -3.66 -8.15 -0.02
CA HIS A 96 -4.63 -7.51 -0.92
C HIS A 96 -6.07 -7.49 -0.41
N VAL A 97 -6.46 -8.46 0.43
CA VAL A 97 -7.79 -8.47 1.05
C VAL A 97 -8.04 -7.27 1.97
N GLU A 98 -6.99 -6.57 2.38
CA GLU A 98 -7.05 -5.39 3.25
C GLU A 98 -7.09 -4.08 2.44
N LEU A 99 -6.80 -4.11 1.13
CA LEU A 99 -6.66 -2.89 0.32
C LEU A 99 -7.97 -2.12 0.20
N TYR A 100 -9.10 -2.81 0.04
CA TYR A 100 -10.40 -2.15 -0.07
C TYR A 100 -10.70 -1.33 1.19
N ASP A 101 -10.62 -1.99 2.36
CA ASP A 101 -10.90 -1.35 3.65
C ASP A 101 -9.91 -0.21 3.92
N THR A 102 -8.63 -0.41 3.60
CA THR A 102 -7.59 0.61 3.75
C THR A 102 -7.84 1.83 2.87
N VAL A 103 -8.13 1.64 1.58
CA VAL A 103 -8.36 2.78 0.67
C VAL A 103 -9.56 3.59 1.16
N MET A 104 -10.65 2.93 1.54
CA MET A 104 -11.84 3.61 2.05
C MET A 104 -11.58 4.30 3.39
N GLY A 105 -10.90 3.64 4.32
CA GLY A 105 -10.57 4.17 5.64
C GLY A 105 -9.59 5.34 5.60
N CYS A 106 -8.55 5.28 4.76
CA CYS A 106 -7.64 6.41 4.54
C CYS A 106 -8.37 7.63 3.93
N LEU A 107 -9.44 7.42 3.16
CA LEU A 107 -10.29 8.51 2.64
C LEU A 107 -11.28 9.05 3.69
N GLY A 108 -11.34 8.45 4.88
CA GLY A 108 -12.21 8.86 5.99
C GLY A 108 -13.59 8.23 5.98
N TYR A 109 -13.84 7.21 5.16
CA TYR A 109 -15.12 6.48 5.17
C TYR A 109 -15.16 5.44 6.28
N THR A 110 -16.34 5.29 6.88
CA THR A 110 -16.66 4.23 7.85
C THR A 110 -17.95 3.54 7.43
N SER A 111 -18.15 2.29 7.88
CA SER A 111 -19.37 1.53 7.60
C SER A 111 -19.92 0.95 8.90
N PRO A 112 -21.12 1.34 9.34
CA PRO A 112 -21.69 0.87 10.61
C PRO A 112 -22.16 -0.60 10.56
N ASP A 113 -22.26 -1.18 9.37
CA ASP A 113 -22.79 -2.52 9.09
C ASP A 113 -21.71 -3.51 8.62
N GLY A 114 -20.43 -3.14 8.72
CA GLY A 114 -19.31 -4.00 8.34
C GLY A 114 -18.97 -3.98 6.84
N GLY A 115 -19.55 -3.07 6.05
CA GLY A 115 -19.13 -2.83 4.66
C GLY A 115 -17.67 -2.36 4.52
N ILE A 116 -17.07 -1.86 5.60
CA ILE A 116 -15.64 -1.60 5.77
C ILE A 116 -15.22 -2.25 7.08
N ASN A 117 -14.23 -3.15 7.02
CA ASN A 117 -13.68 -3.79 8.21
C ASN A 117 -12.52 -2.96 8.78
N GLU A 118 -12.74 -2.32 9.91
CA GLU A 118 -11.73 -1.47 10.58
C GLU A 118 -10.43 -2.23 10.93
N ASN A 119 -10.48 -3.55 11.12
CA ASN A 119 -9.28 -4.35 11.38
C ASN A 119 -8.36 -4.49 10.16
N ASN A 120 -8.92 -4.31 8.96
CA ASN A 120 -8.19 -4.35 7.70
C ASN A 120 -7.71 -2.95 7.27
N ASP A 121 -8.27 -1.88 7.84
CA ASP A 121 -7.88 -0.51 7.51
C ASP A 121 -6.55 -0.13 8.17
N TRP A 122 -5.51 0.04 7.36
CA TRP A 122 -4.18 0.42 7.85
C TRP A 122 -4.11 1.87 8.35
N CYS A 123 -5.03 2.73 7.92
CA CYS A 123 -5.16 4.12 8.37
C CYS A 123 -6.05 4.28 9.61
N HIS A 124 -6.69 3.22 10.09
CA HIS A 124 -7.61 3.32 11.23
C HIS A 124 -6.93 3.91 12.47
N ILE A 125 -7.44 5.05 12.94
CA ILE A 125 -7.02 5.69 14.19
C ILE A 125 -8.04 5.33 15.27
N PRO A 126 -7.65 4.60 16.34
CA PRO A 126 -8.55 4.29 17.44
C PRO A 126 -9.17 5.56 18.05
N ALA A 127 -10.43 5.51 18.46
CA ALA A 127 -11.16 6.65 19.00
C ALA A 127 -10.43 7.36 20.16
N GLU A 128 -9.71 6.60 20.99
CA GLU A 128 -8.90 7.09 22.11
C GLU A 128 -7.76 8.03 21.67
N GLN A 129 -7.27 7.88 20.43
CA GLN A 129 -6.18 8.69 19.86
C GLN A 129 -6.70 9.88 19.05
N ASN A 130 -7.94 9.81 18.53
CA ASN A 130 -8.59 10.92 17.81
C ASN A 130 -8.99 12.09 18.74
N ALA A 131 -9.31 11.82 20.01
CA ALA A 131 -9.75 12.85 20.96
C ALA A 131 -8.64 13.83 21.39
N ALA A 132 -7.37 13.54 21.09
CA ALA A 132 -6.22 14.38 21.44
C ALA A 132 -5.93 15.50 20.41
N VAL A 133 -6.79 15.66 19.40
CA VAL A 133 -6.52 16.47 18.18
C VAL A 133 -7.64 17.50 17.90
N GLN A 134 -8.71 17.51 18.71
CA GLN A 134 -9.74 18.55 18.71
C GLN A 134 -9.37 19.63 19.73
#